data_AF-A0A0S3PN33-F1
#
_entry.id   AF-A0A0S3PN33-F1
#
_cell.length_a   1.000
_cell.length_b   1.000
_cell.length_c   1.000
_cell.angle_alpha   90.00
_cell.angle_beta   90.00
_cell.angle_gamma   90.00
#
_symmetry.space_group_name_H-M   'P 1'
#
loop_
_entity.id
_entity.type
_entity.pdbx_description
1 polymer ?
#
loop_
_entity_poly.entity_id
_entity_poly.type
_entity_poly.pdbx_seq_one_letter_code
_entity_poly.pdbx_strand_id
1 'polypeptide(L)' 'MSQKNNICIIFSTHSREIISILKPEQILLIDSHLNTGKLTITTPCYPYYAIRGVYEVAGYDYIVCVEDELAKKSSRKQ' A
#
# COMPACT_ATOMS: atom_id res chain seq x y z
N MET A 1 -8.36 -18.88 -4.80
CA MET A 1 -7.48 -19.20 -3.66
C MET A 1 -7.61 -18.20 -2.52
N SER A 2 -7.45 -16.88 -2.73
CA SER A 2 -7.58 -15.87 -1.65
C SER A 2 -8.99 -15.77 -1.02
N GLN A 3 -10.07 -15.79 -1.81
CA GLN A 3 -11.46 -15.75 -1.28
C GLN A 3 -11.85 -16.96 -0.41
N LYS A 4 -11.14 -18.09 -0.55
CA LYS A 4 -11.46 -19.32 0.18
C LYS A 4 -10.86 -19.32 1.59
N ASN A 5 -9.87 -18.46 1.85
CA ASN A 5 -9.12 -18.41 3.10
C ASN A 5 -9.22 -17.04 3.80
N ASN A 6 -10.04 -16.10 3.31
CA ASN A 6 -10.12 -14.71 3.81
C ASN A 6 -8.74 -14.03 3.94
N ILE A 7 -7.84 -14.27 2.98
CA ILE A 7 -6.50 -13.67 2.98
C ILE A 7 -6.48 -12.45 2.07
N CYS A 8 -6.18 -11.29 2.64
CA CYS A 8 -5.88 -10.05 1.93
C CYS A 8 -4.35 -9.86 1.89
N ILE A 9 -3.80 -9.55 0.72
CA ILE A 9 -2.38 -9.25 0.54
C ILE A 9 -2.29 -7.82 0.04
N ILE A 10 -1.63 -6.96 0.82
CA ILE A 10 -1.32 -5.58 0.47
C ILE A 10 0.19 -5.45 0.50
N PHE A 11 0.78 -4.89 -0.54
CA PHE A 11 2.20 -4.62 -0.62
C PHE A 11 2.41 -3.22 -1.21
N SER A 12 3.44 -2.52 -0.73
CA SER A 12 3.94 -1.30 -1.35
C SER A 12 5.02 -1.67 -2.37
N THR A 13 5.08 -0.94 -3.49
CA THR A 13 6.11 -1.16 -4.51
C THR A 13 6.46 0.14 -5.21
N HIS A 14 7.74 0.29 -5.53
CA HIS A 14 8.26 1.29 -6.46
C HIS A 14 8.61 0.70 -7.82
N SER A 15 8.44 -0.62 -8.01
CA SER A 15 8.68 -1.26 -9.31
C SER A 15 7.57 -0.87 -10.28
N ARG A 16 7.97 -0.12 -11.30
CA ARG A 16 7.10 0.29 -12.40
C ARG A 16 6.60 -0.93 -13.18
N GLU A 17 7.41 -1.97 -13.31
CA GLU A 17 7.02 -3.21 -13.96
C GLU A 17 5.81 -3.81 -13.25
N ILE A 18 5.85 -3.87 -11.91
CA ILE A 18 4.73 -4.39 -11.10
C ILE A 18 3.52 -3.45 -11.19
N ILE A 19 3.71 -2.13 -11.04
CA ILE A 19 2.59 -1.17 -11.10
C ILE A 19 1.90 -1.21 -12.48
N SER A 20 2.67 -1.34 -13.56
CA SER A 20 2.18 -1.31 -14.93
C SER A 20 1.22 -2.45 -15.31
N ILE A 21 1.30 -3.58 -14.59
CA ILE A 21 0.45 -4.76 -14.85
C ILE A 21 -0.81 -4.79 -13.97
N LEU A 22 -0.95 -3.87 -13.01
CA LEU A 22 -2.09 -3.83 -12.10
C LEU A 22 -3.28 -3.08 -12.72
N LYS A 23 -4.51 -3.49 -12.36
CA LYS A 23 -5.71 -2.76 -12.73
C LYS A 23 -5.89 -1.52 -11.84
N PRO A 24 -6.55 -0.45 -12.33
CA PRO A 24 -6.72 0.78 -11.57
C PRO A 24 -7.39 0.60 -10.21
N GLU A 25 -8.31 -0.35 -10.08
CA GLU A 25 -9.03 -0.64 -8.84
C GLU A 25 -8.16 -1.36 -7.79
N GLN A 26 -7.01 -1.89 -8.21
CA GLN A 26 -6.05 -2.58 -7.35
C GLN A 26 -4.94 -1.66 -6.84
N ILE A 27 -4.88 -0.41 -7.32
CA ILE A 27 -3.88 0.56 -6.94
C ILE A 27 -4.50 1.56 -5.94
N LEU A 28 -3.86 1.65 -4.78
CA LEU A 28 -4.15 2.63 -3.74
C LEU A 28 -2.95 3.59 -3.70
N LEU A 29 -3.06 4.74 -4.38
CA LEU A 29 -2.01 5.75 -4.31
C LEU A 29 -2.20 6.57 -3.02
N ILE A 30 -1.17 6.65 -2.19
CA ILE A 30 -1.20 7.33 -0.89
C ILE A 30 -0.29 8.56 -0.97
N ASP A 31 -0.89 9.74 -0.81
CA ASP A 31 -0.18 11.01 -0.74
C ASP A 31 -0.23 11.56 0.70
N SER A 32 0.93 11.90 1.28
CA SER A 32 1.03 12.50 2.60
C SER A 32 1.31 14.00 2.51
N HIS A 33 0.37 14.80 3.01
CA HIS A 33 0.57 16.24 3.12
C HIS A 33 1.28 16.56 4.44
N LEU A 34 2.62 16.44 4.45
CA LEU A 34 3.48 16.64 5.64
C LEU A 34 3.15 17.90 6.45
N ASN A 35 2.76 18.99 5.78
CA ASN A 35 2.43 20.26 6.43
C ASN A 35 1.08 20.28 7.18
N THR A 36 0.16 19.38 6.84
CA THR A 36 -1.20 19.35 7.43
C THR A 36 -1.51 18.06 8.18
N GLY A 37 -0.62 17.06 8.10
CA GLY A 37 -0.84 15.73 8.66
C GLY A 37 -1.96 14.94 7.96
N LYS A 38 -2.48 15.42 6.83
CA LYS A 38 -3.55 14.76 6.07
C LYS A 38 -2.99 13.72 5.12
N LEU A 39 -3.63 12.55 5.10
CA LEU A 39 -3.42 11.49 4.14
C LEU A 39 -4.52 11.55 3.09
N THR A 40 -4.16 11.48 1.81
CA THR A 40 -5.11 11.35 0.71
C THR A 40 -4.89 10.03 0.01
N ILE A 41 -5.96 9.26 -0.18
CA ILE A 41 -5.94 7.98 -0.88
C ILE A 41 -6.68 8.16 -2.20
N THR A 42 -6.00 7.86 -3.30
CA THR A 42 -6.55 7.93 -4.65
C THR A 42 -6.76 6.53 -5.21
N THR A 43 -8.02 6.17 -5.47
CA THR A 43 -8.43 4.93 -6.14
C THR A 43 -9.80 5.13 -6.81
N PRO A 44 -10.06 4.61 -8.03
CA PRO A 44 -9.13 3.87 -8.89
C PRO A 44 -8.00 4.76 -9.43
N CYS A 45 -6.80 4.21 -9.57
CA CYS A 45 -5.61 4.95 -10.00
C CYS A 45 -4.96 4.27 -11.20
N TYR A 46 -4.89 4.96 -12.35
CA TYR A 46 -4.26 4.39 -13.54
C TYR A 46 -2.75 4.20 -13.33
N PRO A 47 -2.16 3.06 -13.76
CA PRO A 47 -0.75 2.75 -13.53
C PRO A 47 0.23 3.86 -13.92
N TYR A 48 0.00 4.51 -15.07
CA TYR A 48 0.86 5.60 -15.54
C TYR A 48 0.86 6.81 -14.60
N TYR A 49 -0.27 7.09 -13.93
CA TYR A 49 -0.37 8.16 -12.94
C TYR A 49 0.41 7.80 -11.67
N ALA A 50 0.23 6.58 -11.16
CA ALA A 50 0.98 6.08 -10.00
C ALA A 50 2.50 6.07 -10.25
N ILE A 51 2.93 5.63 -11.44
CA ILE A 51 4.36 5.61 -11.82
C ILE A 51 4.96 7.02 -11.79
N ARG A 52 4.22 8.06 -12.20
CA ARG A 52 4.70 9.44 -12.12
C ARG A 52 4.99 9.88 -10.69
N GLY A 53 4.18 9.47 -9.72
CA GLY A 53 4.41 9.76 -8.29
C GLY A 53 5.68 9.10 -7.76
N VAL A 54 6.06 7.91 -8.25
CA VAL A 54 7.30 7.22 -7.87
C VAL A 54 8.57 8.00 -8.30
N TYR A 55 8.47 8.84 -9.34
CA TYR A 55 9.60 9.68 -9.79
C TYR A 55 9.86 10.91 -8.91
N GLU A 56 8.88 11.35 -8.12
CA GLU A 56 9.08 12.45 -7.17
C GLU A 56 9.84 11.91 -5.94
N VAL A 57 11.16 11.88 -6.08
CA VAL A 57 12.12 11.51 -5.03
C VAL A 57 12.00 12.52 -3.88
N ALA A 58 11.12 12.26 -2.93
CA ALA A 58 11.08 12.99 -1.67
C ALA A 58 10.63 12.09 -0.51
N GLY A 59 11.51 11.15 -0.16
CA GLY A 59 11.72 10.72 1.23
C GLY A 59 10.66 9.80 1.82
N TYR A 60 11.11 8.57 2.08
CA TYR A 60 10.57 7.60 3.04
C TYR A 60 9.51 6.62 2.53
N ASP A 61 9.84 5.33 2.67
CA ASP A 61 8.89 4.23 2.61
C ASP A 61 8.06 4.24 3.90
N TYR A 62 6.76 4.52 3.79
CA TYR A 62 5.84 4.38 4.91
C TYR A 62 5.48 2.90 5.10
N ILE A 63 5.89 2.33 6.23
CA ILE A 63 5.48 0.99 6.65
C ILE A 63 4.16 1.13 7.41
N VAL A 64 3.07 0.62 6.82
CA VAL A 64 1.79 0.48 7.52
C VAL A 64 1.79 -0.84 8.27
N CYS A 65 2.15 -0.81 9.55
CA CYS A 65 2.02 -1.97 10.43
C CYS A 65 0.55 -2.16 10.82
N VAL A 66 -0.10 -3.19 10.29
CA VAL A 66 -1.41 -3.61 10.78
C VAL A 66 -1.17 -4.56 11.96
N GLU A 67 -1.40 -4.10 13.18
CA GLU A 67 -1.48 -5.02 14.33
C GLU A 67 -2.76 -5.85 14.18
N ASP A 68 -2.62 -7.06 13.66
CA ASP A 68 -3.72 -8.02 13.64
C ASP A 68 -3.88 -8.65 15.05
N GLU A 69 -5.11 -8.86 15.51
CA GLU A 69 -5.40 -9.54 16.79
C GLU A 69 -4.84 -10.97 16.82
N LEU A 70 -4.61 -11.57 15.64
CA LEU A 70 -3.90 -12.84 15.47
C LEU A 70 -2.39 -12.76 15.82
N ALA A 71 -1.75 -11.60 15.62
CA ALA A 71 -0.37 -11.38 16.00
C ALA A 71 -0.22 -11.31 17.54
N LYS A 72 -1.19 -10.73 18.26
CA LYS A 72 -1.24 -10.76 19.74
C LYS A 72 -1.27 -12.18 20.31
N LYS A 73 -1.91 -13.12 19.61
CA LYS A 73 -1.96 -14.52 20.07
C LYS A 73 -0.62 -15.24 19.86
N SER A 74 0.15 -14.82 18.86
CA SER A 74 1.46 -15.38 18.53
C SER A 74 2.59 -14.82 19.41
N SER A 75 2.42 -13.62 19.98
CA SER A 75 3.36 -13.00 20.93
C SER A 75 3.13 -13.40 22.40
N ARG A 76 2.15 -14.26 22.70
CA ARG A 76 2.07 -14.99 23.97
C ARG A 76 2.69 -16.38 23.83
N LYS A 77 4.01 -16.43 23.67
CA LYS A 77 4.79 -17.61 24.07
C LYS A 77 5.54 -17.26 25.36
N GLN A 78 5.06 -17.90 26.43
CA GLN A 78 5.69 -18.22 27.72
C GLN A 78 6.66 -17.23 28.34
#